data_AF-A0A2K1P3C2-F1
#
_entry.id   AF-A0A2K1P3C2-F1
#
_cell.length_a   1.000
_cell.length_b   1.000
_cell.length_c   1.000
_cell.angle_alpha   90.00
_cell.angle_beta   90.00
_cell.angle_gamma   90.00
#
_symmetry.space_group_name_H-M   'P 1'
#
loop_
_entity.id
_entity.type
_entity.pdbx_description
1 polymer ?
#
loop_
_entity_poly.entity_id
_entity_poly.type
_entity_poly.pdbx_seq_one_letter_code
_entity_poly.pdbx_strand_id
1 'polypeptide(L)'
;MEYVKIFFYIFLAIFVSSFDRWVGETLFFLFPVVIVYVLALEKSEVQSLFFTFLYTILYFGTRFDLGLFAIMFFLILLVFNYLLKNLRMSFIKVNLYSATFSIFLSFITSSYYSFLIDIIIILILYFLNMRYILYERE
;
A
#
# COMPACT_ATOMS: atom_id res chain seq x y z
N MET A 1 10.73 12.10 -18.50
CA MET A 1 10.81 11.65 -17.09
C MET A 1 9.56 10.92 -16.61
N GLU A 2 8.36 11.32 -17.04
CA GLU A 2 7.10 10.67 -16.62
C GLU A 2 6.98 9.20 -17.04
N TYR A 3 7.39 8.84 -18.26
CA TYR A 3 7.47 7.44 -18.70
C TYR A 3 8.35 6.58 -17.80
N VAL A 4 9.50 7.10 -17.34
CA VAL A 4 10.41 6.37 -16.42
C VAL A 4 9.73 6.08 -15.10
N LYS A 5 8.94 7.03 -14.58
CA LYS A 5 8.11 6.81 -13.38
C LYS A 5 7.07 5.72 -13.61
N ILE A 6 6.37 5.74 -14.75
CA ILE A 6 5.38 4.72 -15.09
C ILE A 6 6.02 3.32 -15.10
N PHE A 7 7.17 3.17 -15.78
CA PHE A 7 7.91 1.90 -15.78
C PHE A 7 8.30 1.47 -14.36
N PHE A 8 8.82 2.41 -13.55
CA PHE A 8 9.13 2.12 -12.16
C PHE A 8 7.92 1.60 -11.37
N TYR A 9 6.75 2.24 -11.49
CA TYR A 9 5.54 1.81 -10.79
C TYR A 9 4.99 0.48 -11.31
N ILE A 10 5.17 0.17 -12.60
CA ILE A 10 4.86 -1.16 -13.14
C ILE A 10 5.75 -2.22 -12.49
N PHE A 11 7.08 -2.00 -12.48
CA PHE A 11 8.01 -2.94 -11.84
C PHE A 11 7.74 -3.08 -10.34
N LEU A 12 7.45 -1.98 -9.66
CA LEU A 12 7.11 -1.97 -8.25
C LEU A 12 5.82 -2.79 -8.00
N ALA A 13 4.77 -2.58 -8.78
CA ALA A 13 3.52 -3.34 -8.66
C ALA A 13 3.72 -4.83 -8.92
N ILE A 14 4.51 -5.21 -9.92
CA ILE A 14 4.87 -6.61 -10.19
C ILE A 14 5.63 -7.20 -9.01
N PHE A 15 6.63 -6.49 -8.48
CA PHE A 15 7.41 -6.97 -7.35
C PHE A 15 6.55 -7.15 -6.09
N VAL A 16 5.77 -6.13 -5.72
CA VAL A 16 4.90 -6.15 -4.53
C VAL A 16 3.85 -7.24 -4.65
N SER A 17 3.15 -7.33 -5.77
CA SER A 17 2.12 -8.36 -5.98
C SER A 17 2.69 -9.78 -5.99
N SER A 18 3.90 -9.97 -6.57
CA SER A 18 4.58 -11.26 -6.56
C SER A 18 5.03 -11.67 -5.15
N PHE A 19 5.58 -10.73 -4.38
CA PHE A 19 5.96 -10.96 -2.99
C PHE A 19 4.74 -11.34 -2.14
N ASP A 20 3.68 -10.54 -2.19
CA ASP A 20 2.46 -10.76 -1.41
C ASP A 20 1.78 -12.07 -1.79
N ARG A 21 1.84 -12.45 -3.06
CA ARG A 21 1.35 -13.75 -3.53
C ARG A 21 2.17 -14.89 -2.94
N TRP A 22 3.49 -14.78 -2.93
CA TRP A 22 4.33 -15.90 -2.54
C TRP A 22 4.46 -16.04 -1.02
N VAL A 23 4.56 -14.92 -0.30
CA VAL A 23 4.97 -14.92 1.12
C VAL A 23 4.09 -14.02 2.00
N GLY A 24 3.19 -13.21 1.43
CA GLY A 24 2.41 -12.22 2.18
C GLY A 24 1.64 -12.79 3.38
N GLU A 25 0.96 -13.90 3.16
CA GLU A 25 0.18 -14.61 4.19
C GLU A 25 1.02 -15.29 5.26
N THR A 26 2.29 -15.59 4.96
CA THR A 26 3.17 -16.35 5.86
C THR A 26 4.08 -15.41 6.67
N LEU A 27 4.52 -14.31 6.07
CA LEU A 27 5.39 -13.33 6.72
C LEU A 27 4.61 -12.03 6.99
N PHE A 28 4.41 -11.22 5.96
CA PHE A 28 3.81 -9.89 6.08
C PHE A 28 3.44 -9.38 4.68
N PHE A 29 2.47 -8.49 4.55
CA PHE A 29 2.11 -7.92 3.26
C PHE A 29 2.97 -6.68 2.98
N LEU A 30 3.63 -6.69 1.81
CA LEU A 30 4.48 -5.60 1.35
C LEU A 30 3.65 -4.41 0.86
N PHE A 31 2.44 -4.64 0.32
CA PHE A 31 1.60 -3.55 -0.19
C PHE A 31 1.29 -2.45 0.84
N PRO A 32 0.79 -2.75 2.06
CA PRO A 32 0.54 -1.76 3.10
C PRO A 32 1.76 -0.90 3.45
N VAL A 33 2.97 -1.46 3.32
CA VAL A 33 4.23 -0.72 3.49
C VAL A 33 4.48 0.20 2.31
N VAL A 34 4.48 -0.37 1.10
CA VAL A 34 4.87 0.35 -0.11
C VAL A 34 3.89 1.47 -0.46
N ILE A 35 2.58 1.28 -0.28
CA ILE A 35 1.60 2.32 -0.59
C ILE A 35 1.83 3.60 0.20
N VAL A 36 2.24 3.50 1.47
CA VAL A 36 2.57 4.65 2.30
C VAL A 36 3.77 5.40 1.75
N TYR A 37 4.81 4.68 1.28
CA TYR A 37 5.95 5.31 0.62
C TYR A 37 5.57 6.00 -0.68
N VAL A 38 4.72 5.37 -1.51
CA VAL A 38 4.24 6.01 -2.74
C VAL A 38 3.47 7.30 -2.42
N LEU A 39 2.59 7.27 -1.42
CA LEU A 39 1.84 8.45 -0.95
C LEU A 39 2.73 9.55 -0.35
N ALA A 40 3.83 9.20 0.32
CA ALA A 40 4.78 10.16 0.88
C ALA A 40 5.71 10.76 -0.20
N LEU A 41 6.08 9.97 -1.21
CA LEU A 41 7.05 10.35 -2.24
C LEU A 41 6.43 11.08 -3.44
N GLU A 42 5.14 10.94 -3.69
CA GLU A 42 4.47 11.60 -4.81
C GLU A 42 3.61 12.76 -4.34
N LYS A 43 3.66 13.87 -5.08
CA LYS A 43 2.82 15.06 -4.81
C LYS A 43 1.42 14.92 -5.41
N SER A 44 1.24 14.02 -6.37
CA SER A 44 -0.01 13.77 -7.07
C SER A 44 -0.57 12.40 -6.68
N GLU A 45 -1.89 12.30 -6.60
CA GLU A 45 -2.59 11.04 -6.32
C GLU A 45 -2.53 10.08 -7.52
N VAL A 46 -2.21 10.57 -8.72
CA VAL A 46 -2.23 9.75 -9.95
C VAL A 46 -1.30 8.54 -9.82
N GLN A 47 -0.11 8.71 -9.26
CA GLN A 47 0.85 7.60 -9.13
C GLN A 47 0.40 6.55 -8.11
N SER A 48 -0.17 6.96 -6.97
CA SER A 48 -0.68 6.02 -5.97
C SER A 48 -1.90 5.26 -6.51
N LEU A 49 -2.81 5.95 -7.19
CA LEU A 49 -3.94 5.33 -7.87
C LEU A 49 -3.48 4.32 -8.94
N PHE A 50 -2.53 4.71 -9.78
CA PHE A 50 -1.99 3.84 -10.83
C PHE A 50 -1.29 2.60 -10.25
N PHE A 51 -0.42 2.80 -9.26
CA PHE A 51 0.28 1.71 -8.57
C PHE A 51 -0.72 0.73 -7.93
N THR A 52 -1.71 1.25 -7.19
CA THR A 52 -2.70 0.39 -6.53
C THR A 52 -3.58 -0.32 -7.55
N PHE A 53 -3.98 0.34 -8.64
CA PHE A 53 -4.73 -0.30 -9.71
C PHE A 53 -3.96 -1.50 -10.30
N LEU A 54 -2.68 -1.31 -10.63
CA LEU A 54 -1.84 -2.39 -11.14
C LEU A 54 -1.66 -3.51 -10.11
N TYR A 55 -1.36 -3.16 -8.86
CA TYR A 55 -1.26 -4.15 -7.78
C TYR A 55 -2.56 -4.95 -7.64
N THR A 56 -3.71 -4.27 -7.67
CA THR A 56 -5.02 -4.92 -7.55
C THR A 56 -5.24 -5.91 -8.68
N ILE A 57 -4.96 -5.54 -9.93
CA ILE A 57 -5.11 -6.46 -11.06
C ILE A 57 -4.17 -7.67 -10.91
N LEU A 58 -2.90 -7.43 -10.61
CA LEU A 58 -1.88 -8.47 -10.57
C LEU A 58 -2.07 -9.44 -9.38
N TYR A 59 -2.29 -8.90 -8.18
CA TYR A 59 -2.43 -9.70 -6.97
C TYR A 59 -3.77 -10.47 -6.96
N PHE A 60 -4.89 -9.78 -7.16
CA PHE A 60 -6.20 -10.44 -7.09
C PHE A 60 -6.46 -11.33 -8.31
N GLY A 61 -6.03 -10.92 -9.50
CA GLY A 61 -6.16 -11.73 -10.71
C GLY A 61 -5.35 -13.02 -10.69
N THR A 62 -4.33 -13.13 -9.83
CA THR A 62 -3.54 -14.36 -9.70
C THR A 62 -3.93 -15.23 -8.50
N ARG A 63 -4.73 -14.72 -7.56
CA ARG A 63 -5.00 -15.41 -6.27
C ARG A 63 -6.47 -15.60 -5.91
N PHE A 64 -7.36 -14.67 -6.25
CA PHE A 64 -8.73 -14.64 -5.71
C PHE A 64 -9.83 -14.50 -6.77
N ASP A 65 -9.47 -14.62 -8.06
CA ASP A 65 -10.25 -14.16 -9.21
C ASP A 65 -10.57 -12.65 -9.14
N LEU A 66 -10.58 -11.97 -10.29
CA LEU A 66 -10.96 -10.56 -10.33
C LEU A 66 -12.47 -10.43 -10.05
N GLY A 67 -12.81 -10.04 -8.82
CA GLY A 67 -14.18 -9.93 -8.37
C GLY A 67 -14.40 -8.80 -7.36
N LEU A 68 -15.42 -8.98 -6.50
CA LEU A 68 -15.83 -7.95 -5.54
C LEU A 68 -14.69 -7.48 -4.62
N PHE A 69 -13.83 -8.39 -4.18
CA PHE A 69 -12.70 -8.04 -3.31
C PHE A 69 -11.69 -7.10 -3.96
N ALA A 70 -11.41 -7.27 -5.26
CA ALA A 70 -10.53 -6.37 -6.00
C ALA A 70 -11.15 -4.95 -6.09
N ILE A 71 -12.46 -4.88 -6.37
CA ILE A 71 -13.21 -3.62 -6.41
C ILE A 71 -13.20 -2.94 -5.04
N MET A 72 -13.50 -3.70 -3.97
CA MET A 72 -13.49 -3.19 -2.60
C MET A 72 -12.11 -2.66 -2.20
N PHE A 73 -11.05 -3.40 -2.52
CA PHE A 73 -9.67 -2.99 -2.22
C PHE A 73 -9.32 -1.65 -2.87
N PHE A 74 -9.66 -1.49 -4.16
CA PHE A 74 -9.42 -0.23 -4.86
C PHE A 74 -10.30 0.91 -4.34
N LEU A 75 -11.57 0.63 -4.02
CA LEU A 75 -12.48 1.60 -3.42
C LEU A 75 -12.00 2.11 -2.06
N ILE A 76 -11.40 1.24 -1.23
CA ILE A 76 -10.80 1.64 0.05
C ILE A 76 -9.76 2.74 -0.17
N LEU A 77 -8.88 2.60 -1.18
CA LEU A 77 -7.91 3.65 -1.50
C LEU A 77 -8.59 4.98 -1.85
N LEU A 78 -9.59 4.93 -2.74
CA LEU A 78 -10.30 6.12 -3.17
C LEU A 78 -10.98 6.84 -2.01
N VAL A 79 -11.66 6.09 -1.14
CA VAL A 79 -12.30 6.63 0.06
C VAL A 79 -11.25 7.22 1.01
N PHE A 80 -10.13 6.55 1.25
CA PHE A 80 -9.07 7.06 2.12
C PHE A 80 -8.41 8.32 1.56
N ASN A 81 -8.10 8.35 0.27
CA ASN A 81 -7.57 9.56 -0.38
C ASN A 81 -8.57 10.72 -0.22
N TYR A 82 -9.86 10.48 -0.47
CA TYR A 82 -10.88 11.50 -0.30
C TYR A 82 -11.02 12.00 1.14
N LEU A 83 -11.08 11.10 2.12
CA LEU A 83 -11.24 11.43 3.54
C LEU A 83 -10.01 12.14 4.11
N LEU A 84 -8.81 11.76 3.67
CA LEU A 84 -7.55 12.21 4.24
C LEU A 84 -6.84 13.27 3.38
N LYS A 85 -7.46 13.74 2.28
CA LYS A 85 -6.85 14.71 1.32
C LYS A 85 -6.29 15.97 1.98
N ASN A 86 -6.97 16.48 3.02
CA ASN A 86 -6.58 17.71 3.71
C ASN A 86 -5.57 17.47 4.84
N LEU A 87 -5.31 16.21 5.19
CA LEU A 87 -4.34 15.85 6.22
C LEU A 87 -2.97 15.70 5.59
N ARG A 88 -1.98 16.39 6.15
CA ARG A 88 -0.58 16.14 5.83
C ARG A 88 -0.21 14.71 6.19
N MET A 89 0.74 14.16 5.45
CA MET A 89 1.30 12.85 5.79
C MET A 89 1.96 12.95 7.16
N SER A 90 1.43 12.20 8.11
CA SER A 90 1.80 12.18 9.52
C SER A 90 1.75 10.75 10.03
N PHE A 91 2.27 10.51 11.24
CA PHE A 91 2.18 9.21 11.89
C PHE A 91 0.77 8.60 11.83
N ILE A 92 -0.25 9.41 12.12
CA ILE A 92 -1.65 8.97 12.13
C ILE A 92 -2.08 8.55 10.72
N LYS A 93 -1.82 9.39 9.71
CA LYS A 93 -2.19 9.10 8.32
C LYS A 93 -1.48 7.85 7.79
N VAL A 94 -0.18 7.70 8.09
CA VAL A 94 0.63 6.51 7.75
C VAL A 94 -0.01 5.24 8.31
N ASN A 95 -0.30 5.22 9.61
CA ASN A 95 -0.89 4.05 10.26
C ASN A 95 -2.31 3.78 9.77
N LEU A 96 -3.11 4.80 9.45
CA LEU A 96 -4.44 4.60 8.90
C LEU A 96 -4.41 3.87 7.56
N TYR A 97 -3.54 4.29 6.63
CA TYR A 97 -3.39 3.60 5.35
C TYR A 97 -2.88 2.17 5.54
N SER A 98 -1.77 2.00 6.25
CA SER A 98 -1.16 0.67 6.39
C SER A 98 -2.09 -0.29 7.13
N ALA A 99 -2.63 0.11 8.29
CA ALA A 99 -3.49 -0.77 9.08
C ALA A 99 -4.73 -1.19 8.29
N THR A 100 -5.36 -0.28 7.53
CA THR A 100 -6.56 -0.60 6.76
C THR A 100 -6.28 -1.64 5.68
N PHE A 101 -5.20 -1.46 4.91
CA PHE A 101 -4.83 -2.41 3.87
C PHE A 101 -4.33 -3.74 4.44
N SER A 102 -3.55 -3.71 5.52
CA SER A 102 -3.12 -4.92 6.21
C SER A 102 -4.30 -5.70 6.78
N ILE A 103 -5.28 -5.03 7.41
CA ILE A 103 -6.51 -5.67 7.90
C ILE A 103 -7.28 -6.30 6.75
N PHE A 104 -7.44 -5.58 5.64
CA PHE A 104 -8.18 -6.10 4.49
C PHE A 104 -7.51 -7.36 3.94
N LEU A 105 -6.20 -7.31 3.68
CA LEU A 105 -5.45 -8.44 3.16
C LEU A 105 -5.49 -9.62 4.15
N SER A 106 -5.19 -9.39 5.42
CA SER A 106 -5.27 -10.43 6.46
C SER A 106 -6.68 -11.02 6.61
N PHE A 107 -7.73 -10.23 6.41
CA PHE A 107 -9.11 -10.73 6.46
C PHE A 107 -9.41 -11.68 5.30
N ILE A 108 -9.08 -11.28 4.06
CA ILE A 108 -9.36 -12.13 2.90
C ILE A 108 -8.50 -13.39 2.85
N THR A 109 -7.30 -13.34 3.45
CA THR A 109 -6.38 -14.49 3.50
C THR A 109 -6.47 -15.30 4.79
N SER A 110 -7.29 -14.86 5.76
CA SER A 110 -7.34 -15.40 7.12
C SER A 110 -5.98 -15.39 7.86
N SER A 111 -5.07 -14.49 7.48
CA SER A 111 -3.69 -14.41 8.01
C SER A 111 -3.52 -13.23 8.97
N TYR A 112 -4.15 -13.27 10.14
CA TYR A 112 -4.10 -12.18 11.13
C TYR A 112 -2.72 -11.93 11.73
N TYR A 113 -1.83 -12.93 11.68
CA TYR A 113 -0.44 -12.77 12.09
C TYR A 113 0.33 -11.78 11.19
N SER A 114 0.12 -11.83 9.87
CA SER A 114 0.73 -10.90 8.92
C SER A 114 0.39 -9.44 9.23
N PHE A 115 -0.86 -9.17 9.65
CA PHE A 115 -1.29 -7.84 10.06
C PHE A 115 -0.48 -7.30 11.25
N LEU A 116 -0.20 -8.13 12.26
CA LEU A 116 0.59 -7.71 13.41
C LEU A 116 2.03 -7.38 13.00
N ILE A 117 2.61 -8.17 12.10
CA ILE A 117 3.95 -7.91 11.58
C ILE A 117 3.96 -6.63 10.76
N ASP A 118 2.99 -6.42 9.87
CA ASP A 118 2.90 -5.19 9.07
C ASP A 118 2.89 -3.93 9.95
N ILE A 119 2.11 -3.95 11.05
CA ILE A 119 2.09 -2.84 12.01
C ILE A 119 3.47 -2.63 12.62
N ILE A 120 4.13 -3.69 13.09
CA ILE A 120 5.47 -3.60 13.69
C ILE A 120 6.46 -3.00 12.68
N ILE A 121 6.45 -3.48 11.43
CA ILE A 121 7.32 -2.99 10.36
C ILE A 121 7.06 -1.51 10.09
N ILE A 122 5.80 -1.10 9.96
CA ILE A 122 5.45 0.32 9.73
C ILE A 122 5.91 1.20 10.88
N LEU A 123 5.73 0.78 12.13
CA LEU A 123 6.20 1.53 13.29
C LEU A 123 7.72 1.72 13.23
N ILE A 124 8.46 0.65 12.97
CA ILE A 124 9.93 0.71 12.85
C ILE A 124 10.34 1.65 11.70
N LEU A 125 9.78 1.45 10.51
CA LEU A 125 10.12 2.25 9.32
C LEU A 125 9.75 3.72 9.48
N TYR A 126 8.66 4.01 10.17
CA TYR A 126 8.26 5.38 10.49
C TYR A 126 9.34 6.11 11.27
N PHE A 127 9.83 5.51 12.36
CA PHE A 127 10.84 6.15 13.22
C PHE A 127 12.25 6.15 12.61
N LEU A 128 12.59 5.16 11.79
CA LEU A 128 13.90 5.08 11.16
C LEU A 128 14.07 6.05 9.99
N ASN A 129 13.09 6.15 9.09
CA ASN A 129 13.28 6.84 7.82
C ASN A 129 12.06 7.69 7.42
N MET A 130 10.85 7.13 7.50
CA MET A 130 9.66 7.79 6.97
C MET A 130 9.42 9.16 7.61
N ARG A 131 9.69 9.32 8.92
CA ARG A 131 9.67 10.61 9.60
C ARG A 131 10.53 11.66 8.88
N TYR A 132 11.76 11.33 8.50
CA TYR A 132 12.67 12.26 7.82
C TYR A 132 12.15 12.66 6.43
N ILE A 133 11.68 11.68 5.64
CA ILE A 133 11.09 11.92 4.31
C ILE A 133 9.91 12.89 4.40
N LEU A 134 9.10 12.77 5.45
CA LEU A 134 7.95 13.65 5.68
C LEU A 134 8.38 15.07 6.09
N TYR A 135 9.37 15.22 6.97
CA TYR A 135 9.86 16.54 7.41
C TYR A 135 10.61 17.30 6.32
N GLU A 136 11.37 16.63 5.45
CA GLU A 136 12.12 17.29 4.36
C GLU A 136 11.21 17.91 3.28
N ARG A 137 9.92 17.57 3.28
CA ARG A 137 8.96 17.97 2.24
C ARG A 137 7.88 18.93 2.72
N GLU A 138 7.90 19.30 4.00
CA GLU A 138 7.12 20.42 4.55
C GLU A 138 7.86 21.75 4.36
#